data_AF-A0A497NDJ8-F1
#
_entry.id   AF-A0A497NDJ8-F1
#
_cell.length_a   1.000
_cell.length_b   1.000
_cell.length_c   1.000
_cell.angle_alpha   90.00
_cell.angle_beta   90.00
_cell.angle_gamma   90.00
#
_symmetry.space_group_name_H-M   'P 1'
#
loop_
_entity.id
_entity.type
_entity.pdbx_description
1 polymer ?
#
loop_
_entity_poly.entity_id
_entity_poly.type
_entity_poly.pdbx_seq_one_letter_code
_entity_poly.pdbx_strand_id
1 'polypeptide(L)'
;MAAYLFLSPWVIGLLIFVGGPIVAIFILSLTKWDLLGSPTWIGLRNYINMFQGKGDFWLVFANTLIYTVIGVLVSVVWALFTALLLNQKVPGTGLAGALFFAPAVVPYIATAFALQLI
;
A
#
# COMPACT_ATOMS: atom_id res chain seq x y z
N MET A 1 -17.03 -29.62 -12.30
CA MET A 1 -16.32 -28.82 -13.33
C MET A 1 -16.90 -27.41 -13.54
N ALA A 2 -18.20 -27.17 -13.33
CA ALA A 2 -18.82 -25.84 -13.55
C ALA A 2 -18.22 -24.69 -12.71
N ALA A 3 -17.74 -24.95 -11.50
CA ALA A 3 -17.14 -23.93 -10.62
C ALA A 3 -15.94 -23.20 -11.25
N TYR A 4 -15.11 -23.88 -12.06
CA TYR A 4 -13.96 -23.27 -12.73
C TYR A 4 -14.37 -22.30 -13.84
N LEU A 5 -15.52 -22.52 -14.48
CA LEU A 5 -16.05 -21.61 -15.51
C LEU A 5 -16.62 -20.32 -14.91
N PHE A 6 -17.16 -20.38 -13.69
CA PHE A 6 -17.60 -19.17 -12.98
C PHE A 6 -16.44 -18.38 -12.37
N LEU A 7 -15.35 -19.07 -12.00
CA LEU A 7 -14.12 -18.42 -11.51
C LEU A 7 -13.27 -17.83 -12.63
N SER A 8 -13.37 -18.36 -13.87
CA SER A 8 -12.47 -17.98 -14.96
C SER A 8 -12.51 -16.48 -15.31
N PRO A 9 -13.65 -15.76 -15.35
CA PRO A 9 -13.65 -14.33 -15.72
C PRO A 9 -12.92 -13.49 -14.67
N TRP A 10 -13.08 -13.85 -13.39
CA TRP A 10 -12.39 -13.18 -12.28
C TRP A 10 -10.88 -13.45 -12.31
N VAL A 11 -10.46 -14.71 -12.50
CA VAL A 11 -9.04 -15.07 -12.57
C VAL A 11 -8.37 -14.44 -13.78
N ILE A 12 -9.02 -14.43 -14.94
CA ILE A 12 -8.51 -13.78 -16.15
C ILE A 12 -8.34 -12.28 -15.90
N GLY A 13 -9.33 -11.63 -15.30
CA GLY A 13 -9.24 -10.21 -14.91
C GLY A 13 -8.05 -9.96 -13.98
N LEU A 14 -7.89 -10.78 -12.94
CA LEU A 14 -6.76 -10.68 -12.01
C LEU A 14 -5.41 -10.83 -12.73
N LEU A 15 -5.26 -11.83 -13.59
CA LEU A 15 -4.01 -12.06 -14.31
C LEU A 15 -3.66 -10.92 -15.26
N ILE A 16 -4.65 -10.34 -15.95
CA ILE A 16 -4.41 -9.25 -16.91
C ILE A 16 -4.14 -7.94 -16.17
N PHE A 17 -4.99 -7.58 -15.21
CA PHE A 17 -4.94 -6.25 -14.57
C PHE A 17 -4.01 -6.17 -13.37
N VAL A 18 -3.72 -7.29 -12.69
CA VAL A 18 -2.78 -7.33 -11.57
C VAL A 18 -1.49 -8.03 -12.00
N GLY A 19 -1.60 -9.23 -12.58
CA GLY A 19 -0.45 -10.00 -13.03
C GLY A 19 0.35 -9.30 -14.15
N GLY A 20 -0.35 -8.74 -15.14
CA GLY A 20 0.27 -8.03 -16.27
C GLY A 20 1.21 -6.90 -15.82
N PRO A 21 0.74 -5.92 -15.02
CA PRO A 21 1.60 -4.87 -14.49
C PRO A 21 2.75 -5.39 -13.61
N ILE A 22 2.53 -6.43 -12.80
CA ILE A 22 3.60 -7.03 -12.00
C ILE A 22 4.72 -7.57 -12.88
N VAL A 23 4.37 -8.31 -13.95
CA VAL A 23 5.36 -8.83 -14.90
C VAL A 23 6.07 -7.68 -15.62
N ALA A 24 5.34 -6.65 -16.02
CA ALA A 24 5.94 -5.46 -16.66
C ALA A 24 6.95 -4.78 -15.72
N ILE A 25 6.60 -4.55 -14.45
CA ILE A 25 7.49 -3.95 -13.45
C ILE A 25 8.72 -4.85 -13.21
N PHE A 26 8.54 -6.17 -13.19
CA PHE A 26 9.65 -7.11 -13.04
C PHE A 26 10.62 -7.09 -14.23
N ILE A 27 10.12 -6.98 -15.46
CA ILE A 27 10.98 -6.81 -16.64
C ILE A 27 11.69 -5.46 -16.57
N LEU A 28 10.98 -4.40 -16.19
CA LEU A 28 11.55 -3.06 -16.05
C LEU A 28 12.62 -2.98 -14.97
N SER A 29 12.51 -3.72 -13.87
CA SER A 29 13.54 -3.75 -12.81
C SER A 29 14.87 -4.35 -13.27
N LEU A 30 14.87 -5.14 -14.36
CA LEU A 30 16.06 -5.67 -15.03
C LEU A 30 16.62 -4.71 -16.10
N THR A 31 15.92 -3.61 -16.36
CA THR A 31 16.34 -2.56 -17.27
C THR A 31 16.79 -1.32 -16.50
N LYS A 32 17.71 -0.55 -17.08
CA LYS A 32 17.98 0.81 -16.67
C LYS A 32 17.11 1.71 -17.55
N TRP A 33 16.13 2.35 -16.92
CA TRP A 33 15.19 3.22 -17.60
C TRP A 33 14.88 4.44 -16.73
N ASP A 34 15.28 5.62 -17.20
CA ASP A 34 15.10 6.90 -16.49
C ASP A 34 13.83 7.63 -16.94
N LEU A 35 12.82 6.89 -17.43
CA LEU A 35 11.51 7.34 -17.97
C LEU A 35 11.57 8.26 -19.21
N LEU A 36 12.67 8.98 -19.44
CA LEU A 36 12.89 9.90 -20.55
C LEU A 36 13.73 9.30 -21.69
N GLY A 37 14.42 8.18 -21.44
CA GLY A 37 15.30 7.49 -22.39
C GLY A 37 14.72 6.16 -22.91
N SER A 38 15.45 5.50 -23.81
CA SER A 38 15.14 4.12 -24.19
C SER A 38 15.58 3.15 -23.08
N PRO A 39 14.74 2.15 -22.71
CA PRO A 39 15.11 1.17 -21.69
C PRO A 39 16.31 0.34 -22.15
N THR A 40 17.36 0.29 -21.33
CA THR A 40 18.55 -0.53 -21.62
C THR A 40 18.55 -1.76 -20.73
N TRP A 41 18.65 -2.96 -21.32
CA TRP A 41 18.69 -4.19 -20.55
C TRP A 41 20.03 -4.32 -19.82
N ILE A 42 20.00 -4.35 -18.49
CA ILE A 42 21.21 -4.45 -17.64
C ILE A 42 21.21 -5.70 -16.75
N GLY A 43 20.19 -6.55 -16.87
CA GLY A 43 20.03 -7.77 -16.10
C GLY A 43 19.97 -7.51 -14.59
N LEU A 44 20.70 -8.30 -13.81
CA LEU A 44 20.67 -8.22 -12.34
C LEU A 44 21.53 -7.10 -11.73
N ARG A 45 22.10 -6.21 -12.56
CA ARG A 45 23.02 -5.18 -12.07
C ARG A 45 22.37 -4.18 -11.12
N ASN A 46 21.07 -3.89 -11.27
CA ASN A 46 20.31 -3.09 -10.32
C ASN A 46 20.32 -3.73 -8.93
N TYR A 47 19.99 -5.01 -8.84
CA TYR A 47 20.00 -5.76 -7.58
C TYR A 47 21.39 -5.81 -6.95
N ILE A 48 22.43 -6.10 -7.73
CA ILE A 48 23.81 -6.13 -7.22
C ILE A 48 24.20 -4.77 -6.63
N ASN A 49 23.90 -3.67 -7.32
CA ASN A 49 24.18 -2.32 -6.81
C ASN A 49 23.42 -2.03 -5.51
N MET A 50 22.14 -2.44 -5.41
CA MET A 50 21.34 -2.30 -4.19
C MET A 50 21.96 -3.06 -3.01
N PHE A 51 22.36 -4.33 -3.20
CA PHE A 51 22.98 -5.14 -2.15
C PHE A 51 24.40 -4.69 -1.79
N GLN A 52 25.15 -4.11 -2.73
CA GLN A 52 26.46 -3.52 -2.49
C GLN A 52 26.41 -2.16 -1.77
N GLY A 53 25.21 -1.69 -1.39
CA GLY A 53 25.05 -0.42 -0.68
C GLY A 53 25.30 0.81 -1.56
N LYS A 54 25.25 0.67 -2.89
CA LYS A 54 25.32 1.81 -3.81
C LYS A 54 23.95 2.49 -3.86
N GLY A 55 23.75 3.47 -2.98
CA GLY A 55 22.54 4.31 -2.90
C GLY A 55 21.77 4.14 -1.59
N ASP A 56 20.62 4.80 -1.51
CA ASP A 56 19.85 4.93 -0.26
C ASP A 56 18.83 3.81 -0.02
N PHE A 57 18.93 2.69 -0.76
CA PHE A 57 17.94 1.61 -0.69
C PHE A 57 17.73 1.10 0.74
N TRP A 58 18.81 0.80 1.47
CA TRP A 58 18.73 0.28 2.84
C TRP A 58 18.20 1.32 3.83
N LEU A 59 18.55 2.59 3.65
CA LEU A 59 18.05 3.68 4.47
C LEU A 59 16.53 3.84 4.27
N VAL A 60 16.09 3.91 3.02
CA VAL A 60 14.67 4.02 2.67
C VAL A 60 13.91 2.79 3.15
N PHE A 61 14.45 1.59 2.93
CA PHE A 61 13.85 0.34 3.39
C PHE A 61 13.67 0.31 4.91
N ALA A 62 14.70 0.69 5.68
CA ALA A 62 14.61 0.77 7.14
C ALA A 62 13.57 1.81 7.59
N ASN A 63 13.55 2.98 6.96
CA ASN A 63 12.58 4.03 7.28
C ASN A 63 11.14 3.56 6.99
N THR A 64 10.90 2.93 5.84
CA THR A 64 9.59 2.36 5.51
C THR A 64 9.20 1.27 6.51
N LEU A 65 10.13 0.38 6.88
CA LEU A 65 9.86 -0.67 7.85
C LEU A 65 9.47 -0.10 9.22
N ILE A 66 10.23 0.88 9.73
CA ILE A 66 9.95 1.55 11.01
C ILE A 66 8.60 2.26 10.94
N TYR A 67 8.33 3.00 9.87
CA TYR A 67 7.06 3.68 9.64
C TYR A 67 5.88 2.69 9.63
N THR A 68 6.01 1.58 8.89
CA THR A 68 4.96 0.56 8.81
C THR A 68 4.73 -0.12 10.14
N VAL A 69 5.78 -0.54 10.85
CA VAL A 69 5.64 -1.23 12.14
C VAL A 69 4.99 -0.32 13.18
N ILE A 70 5.49 0.91 13.33
CA ILE A 70 4.92 1.86 14.29
C ILE A 70 3.50 2.23 13.88
N GLY A 71 3.24 2.52 12.60
CA GLY A 71 1.91 2.87 12.11
C GLY A 71 0.89 1.76 12.33
N VAL A 72 1.26 0.50 12.05
CA VAL A 72 0.39 -0.66 12.27
C VAL A 72 0.13 -0.86 13.76
N LEU A 73 1.16 -0.81 14.62
CA LEU A 73 0.96 -0.98 16.06
C LEU A 73 0.05 0.11 16.65
N VAL A 74 0.31 1.37 16.32
CA VAL A 74 -0.50 2.51 16.79
C VAL A 74 -1.94 2.39 16.28
N SER A 75 -2.14 2.07 15.00
CA SER A 75 -3.50 1.94 14.44
C SER A 75 -4.28 0.78 15.07
N VAL A 76 -3.64 -0.35 15.35
CA VAL A 76 -4.29 -1.49 16.03
C VAL A 76 -4.66 -1.12 17.47
N VAL A 77 -3.71 -0.53 18.23
CA VAL A 77 -3.99 -0.10 19.62
C VAL A 77 -5.11 0.93 19.65
N TRP A 78 -5.10 1.90 18.73
CA TRP A 78 -6.13 2.92 18.64
C TRP A 78 -7.48 2.32 18.24
N ALA A 79 -7.52 1.43 17.25
CA ALA A 79 -8.76 0.78 16.81
C ALA A 79 -9.37 -0.09 17.93
N LEU A 80 -8.55 -0.79 18.71
CA LEU A 80 -9.02 -1.58 19.85
C LEU A 80 -9.51 -0.67 20.97
N PHE A 81 -8.78 0.40 21.29
CA PHE A 81 -9.18 1.37 22.29
C PHE A 81 -10.55 2.00 21.95
N THR A 82 -10.73 2.47 20.72
CA THR A 82 -12.00 3.04 20.28
C THR A 82 -13.11 1.98 20.20
N ALA A 83 -12.82 0.77 19.75
CA ALA A 83 -13.78 -0.33 19.75
C ALA A 83 -14.29 -0.66 21.16
N LEU A 84 -13.41 -0.69 22.16
CA LEU A 84 -13.80 -0.92 23.56
C LEU A 84 -14.65 0.23 24.13
N LEU A 85 -14.34 1.48 23.78
CA LEU A 85 -15.15 2.64 24.17
C LEU A 85 -16.55 2.62 23.53
N LEU A 86 -16.63 2.29 22.23
CA LEU A 86 -17.90 2.24 21.50
C LEU A 86 -18.74 0.99 21.83
N ASN A 87 -18.14 -0.06 22.39
CA ASN A 87 -18.86 -1.26 22.83
C ASN A 87 -19.56 -1.07 24.19
N GLN A 88 -19.36 0.06 24.88
CA GLN A 88 -20.12 0.35 26.10
C GLN A 88 -21.57 0.72 25.74
N LYS A 89 -22.54 0.17 26.47
CA LYS A 89 -23.99 0.42 26.29
C LYS A 89 -24.41 1.83 26.76
N VAL A 90 -23.71 2.86 26.29
CA VAL A 90 -24.06 4.28 26.53
C VAL A 90 -24.98 4.77 25.41
N PRO A 91 -26.04 5.55 25.73
CA PRO A 91 -26.90 6.15 24.73
C PRO A 91 -26.11 7.18 23.91
N GLY A 92 -25.98 6.96 22.59
CA GLY A 92 -25.21 7.82 21.67
C GLY A 92 -24.13 7.12 20.84
N THR A 93 -23.90 5.82 21.08
CA THR A 93 -22.91 4.98 20.37
C THR A 93 -23.08 4.95 18.84
N GLY A 94 -24.31 5.04 18.32
CA GLY A 94 -24.56 5.12 16.88
C GLY A 94 -24.05 6.42 16.24
N LEU A 95 -24.19 7.57 16.92
CA LEU A 95 -23.68 8.87 16.44
C LEU A 95 -22.15 8.94 16.57
N ALA A 96 -21.59 8.43 17.67
CA ALA A 96 -20.15 8.35 17.87
C ALA A 96 -19.46 7.45 16.82
N GLY A 97 -20.08 6.32 16.47
CA GLY A 97 -19.61 5.46 15.39
C GLY A 97 -19.63 6.15 14.02
N ALA A 98 -20.72 6.83 13.67
CA ALA A 98 -20.83 7.54 12.39
C ALA A 98 -19.79 8.66 12.24
N LEU A 99 -19.55 9.43 13.30
CA LEU A 99 -18.53 10.49 13.30
C LEU A 99 -17.09 9.93 13.23
N PHE A 100 -16.84 8.76 13.80
CA PHE A 100 -15.53 8.11 13.72
C PHE A 100 -15.21 7.58 12.32
N PHE A 101 -16.21 7.06 11.60
CA PHE A 101 -16.03 6.58 10.22
C PHE A 101 -16.01 7.70 9.17
N ALA A 102 -16.63 8.85 9.43
CA ALA A 102 -16.66 9.98 8.51
C ALA A 102 -15.28 10.40 7.95
N PRO A 103 -14.21 10.58 8.77
CA PRO A 103 -12.89 10.93 8.26
C PRO A 103 -12.17 9.77 7.55
N ALA A 104 -12.50 8.51 7.85
CA ALA A 104 -11.87 7.35 7.21
C ALA A 104 -12.25 7.21 5.72
N VAL A 105 -13.35 7.84 5.30
CA VAL A 105 -13.80 7.86 3.89
C VAL A 105 -13.10 8.98 3.10
N VAL A 106 -12.43 9.92 3.77
CA VAL A 106 -11.71 11.01 3.10
C VAL A 106 -10.47 10.45 2.40
N PRO A 107 -10.26 10.72 1.09
CA PRO A 107 -9.07 10.26 0.38
C PRO A 107 -7.79 10.77 1.04
N TYR A 108 -6.77 9.91 1.14
CA TYR A 108 -5.48 10.25 1.74
C TYR A 108 -4.83 11.52 1.13
N ILE A 109 -5.06 11.72 -0.17
CA ILE A 109 -4.60 12.90 -0.91
C ILE A 109 -5.26 14.18 -0.36
N ALA A 110 -6.56 14.14 -0.09
CA ALA A 110 -7.30 15.31 0.43
C ALA A 110 -6.86 15.65 1.86
N THR A 111 -6.62 14.65 2.72
CA THR A 111 -6.10 14.89 4.08
C THR A 111 -4.69 15.48 4.06
N ALA A 112 -3.82 15.04 3.15
CA ALA A 112 -2.45 15.54 3.04
C ALA A 112 -2.41 17.02 2.64
N PHE A 113 -3.23 17.43 1.66
CA PHE A 113 -3.33 18.83 1.26
C PHE A 113 -3.94 19.72 2.35
N ALA A 114 -4.98 19.23 3.06
CA ALA A 114 -5.57 19.97 4.17
C ALA A 114 -4.57 20.22 5.31
N LEU A 115 -3.69 19.24 5.59
CA LEU A 115 -2.64 19.38 6.61
C LEU A 115 -1.49 20.30 6.19
N GLN A 116 -1.23 20.45 4.89
CA GLN A 116 -0.22 21.39 4.35
C GLN A 116 -0.68 22.85 4.36
N LEU A 117 -1.99 23.10 4.43
CA LEU A 117 -2.61 24.43 4.44
C LEU A 117 -2.68 25.06 5.84
N ILE A 118 -2.39 24.29 6.89
CA ILE A 118 -2.34 24.72 8.29
C ILE A 118 -0.87 24.92 8.67
#